data_AF-A0A918YS95-F1
#
_entry.id   AF-A0A918YS95-F1
#
_cell.length_a   1.000
_cell.length_b   1.000
_cell.length_c   1.000
_cell.angle_alpha   90.00
_cell.angle_beta   90.00
_cell.angle_gamma   90.00
#
_symmetry.space_group_name_H-M   'P 1'
#
loop_
_entity.id
_entity.type
_entity.pdbx_description
1 polymer ?
#
loop_
_entity_poly.entity_id
_entity_poly.type
_entity_poly.pdbx_seq_one_letter_code
_entity_poly.pdbx_strand_id
1 'polypeptide(L)'
;MAEPAARSRFPVLFVDAINVKIRDGKVANRPIYVVMAVTVDGTCDILGIWAGDGGEGAKYWLHVFTELKNRGLDDVLMLVCDGLKGLPEAVETVWPRTIVQTCVVHLLRNSFRYAARQDWDKVAKALKPVYTAPSEDAATERFRSPGAPSIRRS
;
A
#
# COMPACT_ATOMS: atom_id res chain seq x y z
N MET A 1 -18.34 -10.04 -33.67
CA MET A 1 -17.56 -8.79 -33.55
C MET A 1 -17.11 -8.73 -32.09
N ALA A 2 -15.83 -8.96 -31.83
CA ALA A 2 -15.29 -8.86 -30.47
C ALA A 2 -15.36 -7.40 -30.02
N GLU A 3 -15.85 -7.15 -28.81
CA GLU A 3 -15.72 -5.85 -28.15
C GLU A 3 -14.25 -5.40 -28.22
N PRO A 4 -13.98 -4.10 -28.43
CA PRO A 4 -12.61 -3.60 -28.38
C PRO A 4 -12.06 -4.01 -27.02
N ALA A 5 -10.97 -4.79 -27.02
CA ALA A 5 -10.32 -5.33 -25.84
C ALA A 5 -10.43 -4.33 -24.71
N ALA A 6 -11.18 -4.68 -23.66
CA ALA A 6 -11.37 -3.85 -22.50
C ALA A 6 -9.98 -3.35 -22.11
N ARG A 7 -9.71 -2.06 -22.37
CA ARG A 7 -8.52 -1.39 -21.85
C ARG A 7 -8.41 -1.87 -20.42
N SER A 8 -7.29 -2.47 -20.04
CA SER A 8 -7.10 -3.06 -18.73
C SER A 8 -7.17 -1.93 -17.70
N ARG A 9 -8.40 -1.59 -17.31
CA ARG A 9 -8.69 -0.55 -16.34
C ARG A 9 -8.48 -1.23 -15.01
N PHE A 10 -7.32 -0.96 -14.43
CA PHE A 10 -7.01 -1.37 -13.08
C PHE A 10 -7.33 -0.19 -12.17
N PRO A 11 -8.55 -0.12 -11.61
CA PRO A 11 -8.94 1.00 -10.76
C PRO A 11 -7.98 1.20 -9.59
N VAL A 12 -7.47 0.12 -8.99
CA VAL A 12 -6.65 0.21 -7.78
C VAL A 12 -5.39 -0.65 -7.91
N LEU A 13 -4.24 -0.04 -7.66
CA LEU A 13 -2.99 -0.75 -7.41
C LEU A 13 -2.70 -0.82 -5.91
N PHE A 14 -2.19 -1.96 -5.45
CA PHE A 14 -1.61 -2.16 -4.13
C PHE A 14 -0.11 -2.41 -4.31
N VAL A 15 0.70 -1.65 -3.58
CA VAL A 15 2.15 -1.82 -3.53
C VAL A 15 2.54 -2.22 -2.11
N ASP A 16 3.19 -3.37 -1.96
CA ASP A 16 3.70 -3.86 -0.69
C ASP A 16 5.13 -4.38 -0.83
N ALA A 17 5.83 -4.48 0.30
CA ALA A 17 7.19 -4.98 0.39
C ALA A 17 7.31 -6.04 1.49
N ILE A 18 7.93 -7.17 1.17
CA ILE A 18 8.33 -8.18 2.16
C ILE A 18 9.85 -8.30 2.19
N ASN A 19 10.44 -8.21 3.38
CA ASN A 19 11.86 -8.44 3.55
C ASN A 19 12.14 -9.95 3.62
N VAL A 20 12.92 -10.45 2.67
CA VAL A 20 13.30 -11.87 2.56
C VAL A 20 14.81 -12.00 2.73
N LYS A 21 15.25 -13.04 3.44
CA LYS A 21 16.67 -13.41 3.51
C LYS A 21 17.08 -14.11 2.21
N ILE A 22 17.89 -13.45 1.40
CA ILE A 22 18.40 -13.97 0.14
C ILE A 22 19.90 -14.23 0.27
N ARG A 23 20.37 -15.38 -0.24
CA ARG A 23 21.79 -15.71 -0.32
C ARG A 23 22.29 -15.46 -1.73
N ASP A 24 23.22 -14.52 -1.84
CA ASP A 24 23.90 -14.16 -3.08
C ASP A 24 25.35 -13.82 -2.72
N GLY A 25 26.18 -14.87 -2.59
CA GLY A 25 27.46 -14.83 -1.89
C GLY A 25 27.31 -14.75 -0.37
N LYS A 26 26.71 -13.67 0.16
CA LYS A 26 26.36 -13.51 1.58
C LYS A 26 24.85 -13.51 1.78
N VAL A 27 24.40 -13.89 2.97
CA VAL A 27 22.98 -13.73 3.35
C VAL A 27 22.72 -12.29 3.72
N ALA A 28 21.74 -11.66 3.08
CA ALA A 28 21.27 -10.33 3.42
C ALA A 28 19.74 -10.29 3.36
N ASN A 29 19.12 -9.40 4.15
CA ASN A 29 17.71 -9.05 3.94
C ASN A 29 17.61 -8.19 2.69
N ARG A 30 16.73 -8.58 1.76
CA ARG A 30 16.37 -7.79 0.59
C ARG A 30 14.85 -7.60 0.57
N PRO A 31 14.36 -6.38 0.29
CA PRO A 31 12.94 -6.16 0.09
C PRO A 31 12.51 -6.78 -1.25
N ILE A 32 11.40 -7.48 -1.24
CA ILE A 32 10.70 -7.94 -2.44
C ILE A 32 9.43 -7.13 -2.56
N TYR A 33 9.34 -6.32 -3.59
CA TYR A 33 8.15 -5.50 -3.86
C TYR A 33 7.18 -6.26 -4.73
N VAL A 34 5.91 -6.13 -4.40
CA VAL A 34 4.80 -6.71 -5.17
C VAL A 34 3.87 -5.58 -5.57
N VAL A 35 3.51 -5.53 -6.85
CA VAL A 35 2.42 -4.69 -7.35
C VAL A 35 1.27 -5.61 -7.72
N MET A 36 0.17 -5.47 -6.99
CA MET A 36 -1.09 -6.18 -7.24
C MET A 36 -2.11 -5.16 -7.74
N ALA A 37 -2.93 -5.56 -8.70
CA ALA A 37 -3.99 -4.72 -9.23
C ALA A 37 -5.36 -5.36 -8.98
N VAL A 38 -6.34 -4.51 -8.70
CA VAL A 38 -7.75 -4.89 -8.71
C VAL A 38 -8.35 -4.42 -10.02
N THR A 39 -9.00 -5.33 -10.75
CA THR A 39 -9.68 -5.04 -12.03
C THR A 39 -11.04 -4.38 -11.78
N VAL A 40 -11.65 -3.85 -12.84
CA VAL A 40 -13.04 -3.34 -12.78
C VAL A 40 -14.07 -4.41 -12.37
N ASP A 41 -13.76 -5.69 -12.63
CA ASP A 41 -14.62 -6.82 -12.28
C ASP A 41 -14.37 -7.31 -10.83
N GLY A 42 -13.46 -6.66 -10.10
CA GLY A 42 -13.15 -6.98 -8.71
C GLY A 42 -12.18 -8.16 -8.54
N THR A 43 -11.53 -8.63 -9.61
CA THR A 43 -10.49 -9.66 -9.52
C THR A 43 -9.14 -9.04 -9.17
N CYS A 44 -8.31 -9.80 -8.44
CA CYS A 44 -6.96 -9.37 -8.08
C CYS A 44 -5.92 -10.11 -8.92
N ASP A 45 -5.03 -9.36 -9.57
CA ASP A 45 -3.94 -9.89 -10.37
C ASP A 45 -2.59 -9.34 -9.87
N ILE A 46 -1.57 -10.21 -9.79
CA ILE A 46 -0.20 -9.77 -9.51
C ILE A 46 0.41 -9.28 -10.81
N LEU A 47 0.69 -7.98 -10.90
CA LEU A 47 1.29 -7.38 -12.10
C LEU A 47 2.80 -7.58 -12.15
N GLY A 48 3.45 -7.75 -11.01
CA GLY A 48 4.86 -8.10 -10.95
C GLY A 48 5.42 -8.20 -9.55
N ILE A 49 6.63 -8.73 -9.50
CA ILE A 49 7.43 -8.92 -8.29
C ILE A 49 8.86 -8.48 -8.62
N TRP A 50 9.41 -7.56 -7.85
CA TRP A 50 10.76 -7.03 -8.05
C TRP A 50 11.59 -7.21 -6.79
N ALA A 51 12.81 -7.73 -6.95
CA ALA A 51 13.80 -7.74 -5.88
C ALA A 51 14.45 -6.35 -5.79
N GLY A 52 14.32 -5.71 -4.63
CA GLY A 52 15.05 -4.49 -4.32
C GLY A 52 16.48 -4.77 -3.89
N ASP A 53 17.36 -3.83 -4.19
CA ASP A 53 18.76 -3.79 -3.77
C ASP A 53 18.98 -2.99 -2.48
N GLY A 54 17.90 -2.46 -1.89
CA GLY A 54 17.90 -1.59 -0.72
C GLY A 54 17.67 -0.11 -1.02
N GLY A 55 17.57 0.29 -2.30
CA GLY A 55 17.16 1.63 -2.71
C GLY A 55 15.66 1.75 -3.00
N GLU A 56 14.89 2.30 -2.07
CA GLU A 56 13.44 2.56 -2.23
C GLU A 56 13.14 3.97 -2.79
N GLY A 57 14.10 4.64 -3.40
CA GLY A 57 13.95 6.04 -3.83
C GLY A 57 13.07 6.22 -5.08
N ALA A 58 12.73 7.47 -5.40
CA ALA A 58 11.85 7.81 -6.52
C ALA A 58 12.29 7.23 -7.88
N LYS A 59 13.60 7.13 -8.14
CA LYS A 59 14.13 6.53 -9.37
C LYS A 59 13.76 5.05 -9.52
N TYR A 60 13.75 4.31 -8.42
CA TYR A 60 13.39 2.89 -8.42
C TYR A 60 11.91 2.72 -8.77
N TRP A 61 11.04 3.45 -8.09
CA TRP A 61 9.60 3.41 -8.34
C TRP A 61 9.24 3.89 -9.74
N LEU A 62 9.93 4.92 -10.24
CA LEU A 62 9.74 5.40 -11.61
C LEU A 62 10.05 4.31 -12.63
N HIS A 63 11.12 3.53 -12.41
CA HIS A 63 11.45 2.39 -13.26
C HIS A 63 10.34 1.33 -13.25
N VAL A 64 9.89 0.90 -12.07
CA VAL A 64 8.83 -0.11 -11.91
C VAL A 64 7.52 0.34 -12.58
N PHE A 65 7.08 1.57 -12.34
CA PHE A 65 5.82 2.07 -12.92
C PHE A 65 5.92 2.33 -14.42
N THR A 66 7.08 2.78 -14.91
CA THR A 66 7.32 2.91 -16.36
C THR A 66 7.29 1.55 -17.05
N GLU A 67 7.86 0.51 -16.45
CA GLU A 67 7.78 -0.87 -16.96
C GLU A 67 6.32 -1.31 -17.08
N LEU A 68 5.50 -1.11 -16.03
CA LEU A 68 4.09 -1.45 -16.05
C LEU A 68 3.32 -0.68 -17.13
N LYS A 69 3.58 0.63 -17.27
CA LYS A 69 2.98 1.46 -18.33
C LYS A 69 3.35 0.95 -19.73
N ASN A 70 4.61 0.59 -19.95
CA ASN A 70 5.07 0.00 -21.21
C ASN A 70 4.46 -1.37 -21.51
N ARG A 71 4.00 -2.09 -20.48
CA ARG A 71 3.25 -3.36 -20.60
C ARG A 71 1.76 -3.16 -20.87
N GLY A 72 1.28 -1.92 -20.99
CA GLY A 72 -0.10 -1.58 -21.33
C GLY A 72 -0.96 -1.12 -20.15
N LEU A 73 -0.37 -0.87 -18.97
CA LEU A 73 -1.07 -0.26 -17.84
C LEU A 73 -1.25 1.25 -18.08
N ASP A 74 -2.26 1.60 -18.88
CA ASP A 74 -2.46 2.97 -19.35
C ASP A 74 -2.97 3.94 -18.28
N ASP A 75 -3.85 3.50 -17.38
CA ASP A 75 -4.53 4.35 -16.41
C ASP A 75 -4.74 3.62 -15.07
N VAL A 76 -4.53 4.34 -13.98
CA VAL A 76 -4.70 3.88 -12.60
C VAL A 76 -5.48 4.96 -11.86
N LEU A 77 -6.56 4.61 -11.15
CA LEU A 77 -7.34 5.62 -10.42
C LEU A 77 -6.76 5.87 -9.03
N MET A 78 -6.34 4.80 -8.36
CA MET A 78 -5.78 4.86 -7.02
C MET A 78 -4.59 3.91 -6.88
N LEU A 79 -3.56 4.36 -6.16
CA LEU A 79 -2.47 3.51 -5.71
C LEU A 79 -2.40 3.53 -4.19
N VAL A 80 -2.43 2.35 -3.59
CA VAL A 80 -2.44 2.12 -2.15
C VAL A 80 -1.08 1.56 -1.72
N CYS A 81 -0.40 2.22 -0.76
CA CYS A 81 0.97 1.85 -0.34
C CYS A 81 1.24 2.15 1.15
N ASP A 82 2.38 1.71 1.69
CA ASP A 82 2.82 1.99 3.10
C ASP A 82 3.52 3.36 3.26
N GLY A 83 3.25 4.33 2.39
CA GLY A 83 3.91 5.64 2.45
C GLY A 83 5.41 5.60 2.10
N LEU A 84 5.79 4.73 1.17
CA LEU A 84 7.17 4.55 0.72
C LEU A 84 7.73 5.86 0.13
N LYS A 85 8.94 6.26 0.57
CA LYS A 85 9.57 7.51 0.13
C LYS A 85 9.79 7.50 -1.39
N GLY A 86 9.54 8.60 -2.09
CA GLY A 86 9.79 8.68 -3.52
C GLY A 86 8.73 8.01 -4.40
N LEU A 87 7.85 7.19 -3.81
CA LEU A 87 6.79 6.51 -4.54
C LEU A 87 5.75 7.52 -5.07
N PRO A 88 5.21 8.46 -4.26
CA PRO A 88 4.25 9.44 -4.75
C PRO A 88 4.77 10.24 -5.96
N GLU A 89 6.02 10.69 -5.91
CA GLU A 89 6.65 11.46 -6.99
C GLU A 89 6.79 10.64 -8.28
N ALA A 90 7.08 9.34 -8.16
CA ALA A 90 7.13 8.43 -9.29
C ALA A 90 5.73 8.19 -9.90
N VAL A 91 4.70 8.05 -9.05
CA VAL A 91 3.31 7.87 -9.50
C VAL A 91 2.84 9.11 -10.26
N GLU A 92 3.04 10.30 -9.70
CA GLU A 92 2.66 11.57 -10.34
C GLU A 92 3.33 11.76 -11.71
N THR A 93 4.55 11.23 -11.87
CA THR A 93 5.27 11.25 -13.16
C THR A 93 4.65 10.30 -14.18
N VAL A 94 4.26 9.08 -13.78
CA VAL A 94 3.77 8.05 -14.72
C VAL A 94 2.27 8.18 -15.00
N TRP A 95 1.48 8.46 -13.97
CA TRP A 95 0.03 8.62 -14.00
C TRP A 95 -0.39 9.86 -13.17
N PRO A 96 -0.38 11.08 -13.75
CA PRO A 96 -0.59 12.33 -13.01
C PRO A 96 -1.96 12.50 -12.33
N ARG A 97 -2.94 11.66 -12.67
CA ARG A 97 -4.30 11.69 -12.11
C ARG A 97 -4.54 10.64 -11.02
N THR A 98 -3.56 9.78 -10.76
CA THR A 98 -3.67 8.72 -9.76
C THR A 98 -3.69 9.32 -8.37
N ILE A 99 -4.67 8.92 -7.56
CA ILE A 99 -4.70 9.26 -6.13
C ILE A 99 -3.78 8.29 -5.38
N VAL A 100 -2.77 8.81 -4.69
CA VAL A 100 -1.94 8.01 -3.80
C VAL A 100 -2.55 7.98 -2.41
N GLN A 101 -2.83 6.78 -1.90
CA GLN A 101 -3.46 6.54 -0.61
C GLN A 101 -2.54 5.69 0.27
N THR A 102 -2.42 6.06 1.54
CA THR A 102 -1.75 5.21 2.54
C THR A 102 -2.67 4.06 2.92
N CYS A 103 -2.15 2.84 2.90
CA CYS A 103 -2.91 1.63 3.22
C CYS A 103 -3.32 1.60 4.69
N VAL A 104 -4.62 1.45 4.94
CA VAL A 104 -5.16 1.32 6.31
C VAL A 104 -4.61 0.09 7.05
N VAL A 105 -4.35 -1.00 6.34
CA VAL A 105 -3.76 -2.21 6.93
C VAL A 105 -2.33 -1.95 7.39
N HIS A 106 -1.55 -1.20 6.62
CA HIS A 106 -0.21 -0.80 7.04
C HIS A 106 -0.23 0.19 8.19
N LEU A 107 -1.13 1.18 8.18
CA LEU A 107 -1.34 2.09 9.33
C LEU A 107 -1.68 1.31 10.61
N LEU A 108 -2.52 0.29 10.50
CA LEU A 108 -2.89 -0.57 11.61
C LEU A 108 -1.69 -1.38 12.12
N ARG A 109 -0.94 -2.02 11.22
CA ARG A 109 0.29 -2.76 11.56
C ARG A 109 1.35 -1.87 12.19
N ASN A 110 1.50 -0.64 11.69
CA ASN A 110 2.42 0.35 12.23
C ASN A 110 2.02 0.75 13.66
N SER A 111 0.72 0.83 13.96
CA SER A 111 0.20 1.10 15.30
C SER A 111 0.57 -0.02 16.31
N PHE A 112 0.59 -1.28 15.87
CA PHE A 112 0.93 -2.43 16.73
C PHE A 112 2.38 -2.40 17.23
N ARG A 113 3.29 -1.68 16.56
CA ARG A 113 4.68 -1.50 17.01
C ARG A 113 4.79 -0.78 18.35
N TYR A 114 3.75 -0.06 18.76
CA TYR A 114 3.68 0.72 19.99
C TYR A 114 2.87 0.04 21.11
N ALA A 115 2.41 -1.20 20.89
CA ALA A 115 1.57 -1.93 21.82
C ALA A 115 2.09 -3.34 22.09
N ALA A 116 1.89 -3.84 23.30
CA ALA A 116 2.14 -5.24 23.62
C ALA A 116 1.22 -6.15 22.79
N ARG A 117 1.71 -7.34 22.43
CA ARG A 117 0.97 -8.30 21.58
C ARG A 117 -0.43 -8.63 22.10
N GLN A 118 -0.59 -8.71 23.42
CA GLN A 118 -1.87 -8.96 24.10
C GLN A 118 -2.91 -7.84 23.89
N ASP A 119 -2.48 -6.65 23.49
CA ASP A 119 -3.35 -5.48 23.28
C ASP A 119 -3.63 -5.21 21.79
N TRP A 120 -3.05 -5.96 20.86
CA TRP A 120 -3.24 -5.75 19.41
C TRP A 120 -4.73 -5.81 19.00
N ASP A 121 -5.49 -6.76 19.53
CA ASP A 121 -6.92 -6.87 19.25
C ASP A 121 -7.71 -5.67 19.78
N LYS A 122 -7.30 -5.12 20.93
CA LYS A 122 -7.94 -3.93 21.50
C LYS A 122 -7.65 -2.70 20.65
N VAL A 123 -6.39 -2.55 20.21
CA VAL A 123 -5.98 -1.47 19.29
C VAL A 123 -6.75 -1.58 17.96
N ALA A 124 -6.86 -2.78 17.39
CA ALA A 124 -7.59 -2.99 16.14
C ALA A 124 -9.07 -2.65 16.26
N LYS A 125 -9.72 -3.06 17.35
CA LYS A 125 -11.11 -2.71 17.64
C LYS A 125 -11.30 -1.21 17.85
N ALA A 126 -10.37 -0.54 18.54
CA ALA A 126 -10.43 0.90 18.79
C ALA A 126 -10.23 1.73 17.51
N LEU A 127 -9.39 1.27 16.58
CA LEU A 127 -9.14 1.97 15.31
C LEU A 127 -10.20 1.70 14.23
N LYS A 128 -10.95 0.59 14.31
CA LYS A 128 -11.98 0.24 13.33
C LYS A 128 -13.04 1.33 13.10
N PRO A 129 -13.63 1.95 14.14
CA PRO A 129 -14.56 3.05 13.96
C PRO A 129 -13.94 4.27 13.24
N VAL A 130 -12.63 4.49 13.32
CA VAL A 130 -11.98 5.66 12.70
C VAL A 130 -12.02 5.55 11.17
N TYR A 131 -11.50 4.46 10.61
CA TYR A 131 -11.43 4.29 9.14
C TYR A 131 -12.74 3.81 8.49
N THR A 132 -13.77 3.52 9.29
CA THR A 132 -15.13 3.20 8.81
C THR A 132 -16.13 4.34 9.07
N ALA A 133 -15.64 5.54 9.41
CA ALA A 133 -16.48 6.70 9.60
C ALA A 133 -17.09 7.19 8.28
N PRO A 134 -18.32 7.76 8.32
CA PRO A 134 -19.00 8.25 7.12
C PRO A 134 -18.39 9.56 6.59
N SER A 135 -17.53 10.23 7.37
CA SER A 135 -16.85 11.47 7.00
C SER A 135 -15.54 11.61 7.76
N GLU A 136 -14.67 12.50 7.27
CA GLU A 136 -13.41 12.87 7.92
C GLU A 136 -13.64 13.50 9.31
N ASP A 137 -14.65 14.36 9.46
CA ASP A 137 -15.00 14.96 10.75
C ASP A 137 -15.38 13.90 11.78
N ALA A 138 -16.21 12.93 11.39
CA ALA A 138 -16.60 11.81 12.25
C ALA A 138 -15.40 10.90 12.56
N ALA A 139 -14.49 10.68 11.61
CA ALA A 139 -13.24 9.96 11.85
C ALA A 139 -12.37 10.68 12.89
N THR A 140 -12.22 12.00 12.75
CA THR A 140 -11.45 12.87 13.64
C THR A 140 -12.02 12.89 15.06
N GLU A 141 -13.34 12.98 15.19
CA GLU A 141 -14.02 12.90 16.49
C GLU A 141 -13.78 11.53 17.15
N ARG A 142 -13.95 10.43 16.41
CA ARG A 142 -13.69 9.07 16.91
C ARG A 142 -12.23 8.85 17.30
N PHE A 143 -11.29 9.44 16.57
CA PHE A 143 -9.87 9.37 16.88
C PHE A 143 -9.50 10.16 18.14
N ARG A 144 -10.12 11.33 18.35
CA ARG A 144 -9.89 12.19 19.52
C ARG A 144 -10.66 11.74 20.76
N SER A 145 -11.74 10.98 20.59
CA SER A 145 -12.60 10.53 21.69
C SER A 145 -11.80 9.63 22.66
N PRO A 146 -11.83 9.91 23.98
CA PRO A 146 -11.15 9.10 24.97
C PRO A 146 -11.84 7.74 25.14
N GLY A 147 -11.45 6.79 24.29
CA GLY A 147 -11.84 5.37 24.37
C GLY A 147 -10.67 4.42 24.11
N ALA A 148 -9.45 4.95 23.93
CA ALA A 148 -8.25 4.14 23.82
C ALA A 148 -8.06 3.35 25.13
N PRO A 149 -7.85 2.03 25.06
CA PRO A 149 -7.46 1.26 26.25
C PRO A 149 -6.27 1.96 26.88
N SER A 150 -6.24 2.12 28.21
CA SER A 150 -4.99 2.47 28.88
C SER A 150 -4.02 1.32 28.63
N ILE A 151 -3.21 1.42 27.57
CA ILE A 151 -2.13 0.48 27.32
C ILE A 151 -1.12 0.81 28.42
N ARG A 152 -1.21 0.09 29.54
CA ARG A 152 -0.21 0.20 30.60
C ARG A 152 1.11 -0.15 29.95
N ARG A 153 2.02 0.81 29.87
CA ARG A 153 3.41 0.53 29.59
C ARG A 153 3.92 -0.32 30.75
N SER A 154 4.23 -1.59 30.49
CA SER A 154 5.08 -2.39 31.36
C SER A 154 6.49 -1.84 31.34
#